data_AF-A0A1Y5FFB0-F1
#
_entry.id   AF-A0A1Y5FFB0-F1
#
_cell.length_a   1.000
_cell.length_b   1.000
_cell.length_c   1.000
_cell.angle_alpha   90.00
_cell.angle_beta   90.00
_cell.angle_gamma   90.00
#
_symmetry.space_group_name_H-M   'P 1'
#
loop_
_entity.id
_entity.type
_entity.pdbx_description
1 polymer ?
#
loop_
_entity_poly.entity_id
_entity_poly.type
_entity_poly.pdbx_seq_one_letter_code
_entity_poly.pdbx_strand_id
1 'polypeptide(L)'
;MKSEVLKKIDKILIANRGEISLRVMKTCKEMGIKSVSLFTEIERDYPHANLADECISLGEGPLSETYLNQDRIIEIAKKCGASAIHPGYGFLSENSVFANKVTSAGLIFIGPRPDSMELMGDKKTSKVEMGKISIPLIPGYHGDNQEDDFLKNEADKMGYPVLIKATAGGGGKGMRAVWKEEEFIEALNSAKREAKNAFGNDIVLIEKFIQNPRHIEVQVMSDTHGNHLHFFERECSIQRRHQKVVEETPSIALTDKIRNDITQTAVNIASGINYEGAGTVEFIMDAAGEFFFLEMNTRLQVEHPITEMVTGCDLVQLQILAAAGLPLPMKQSEIKQSGHAIEVRVYSEDPDNNFMPAIGTISHVGTPELNNVRLDSGYVDGNEVTINFDPMLAKLICWGVDRETAISKTLHSLDEVPFFGIKTNRDYLKRIVGSSPFREGDTFTHFVETHAELLKNVELSDEQKALGIATFLLNSKSTKASGETIDSSWQRLQGFRNI
;
A
#
# COMPACT_ATOMS: atom_id res chain seq x y z
N MET A 1 -11.90 -28.59 -3.21
CA MET A 1 -11.59 -27.15 -3.15
C MET A 1 -12.80 -26.24 -3.38
N LYS A 2 -13.19 -25.81 -4.59
CA LYS A 2 -14.30 -24.81 -4.75
C LYS A 2 -15.62 -25.22 -4.06
N SER A 3 -16.04 -26.48 -4.18
CA SER A 3 -17.25 -27.00 -3.50
C SER A 3 -17.13 -27.13 -1.98
N GLU A 4 -15.91 -27.15 -1.43
CA GLU A 4 -15.66 -27.21 0.02
C GLU A 4 -15.58 -25.81 0.61
N VAL A 5 -14.99 -24.85 -0.11
CA VAL A 5 -15.03 -23.43 0.25
C VAL A 5 -16.47 -22.99 0.39
N LEU A 6 -17.31 -23.21 -0.62
CA LEU A 6 -18.72 -22.79 -0.61
C LEU A 6 -19.56 -23.47 0.48
N LYS A 7 -19.11 -24.58 1.08
CA LYS A 7 -19.77 -25.18 2.25
C LYS A 7 -19.50 -24.42 3.54
N LYS A 8 -18.40 -23.66 3.59
CA LYS A 8 -17.95 -22.91 4.78
C LYS A 8 -18.10 -21.40 4.62
N ILE A 9 -17.82 -20.89 3.42
CA ILE A 9 -17.84 -19.47 3.05
C ILE A 9 -18.58 -19.35 1.72
N ASP A 10 -19.88 -19.09 1.80
CA ASP A 10 -20.78 -18.87 0.67
C ASP A 10 -21.13 -17.38 0.46
N LYS A 11 -21.00 -16.58 1.52
CA LYS A 11 -21.16 -15.12 1.51
C LYS A 11 -20.11 -14.42 2.39
N ILE A 12 -19.45 -13.41 1.84
CA ILE A 12 -18.43 -12.60 2.52
C ILE A 12 -18.92 -11.15 2.64
N LEU A 13 -18.91 -10.61 3.85
CA LEU A 13 -19.02 -9.17 4.07
C LEU A 13 -17.64 -8.53 4.01
N ILE A 14 -17.50 -7.46 3.25
CA ILE A 14 -16.24 -6.73 3.11
C ILE A 14 -16.31 -5.49 4.00
N ALA A 15 -15.59 -5.53 5.11
CA ALA A 15 -15.57 -4.47 6.13
C ALA A 15 -14.56 -3.36 5.75
N ASN A 16 -14.69 -2.81 4.55
CA ASN A 16 -13.81 -1.79 4.01
C ASN A 16 -14.54 -0.98 2.92
N ARG A 17 -13.82 -0.09 2.24
CA ARG A 17 -14.29 0.79 1.16
C ARG A 17 -13.38 0.76 -0.06
N GLY A 18 -13.70 1.56 -1.08
CA GLY A 18 -12.77 1.92 -2.16
C GLY A 18 -12.21 0.74 -2.97
N GLU A 19 -10.98 0.90 -3.46
CA GLU A 19 -10.35 -0.07 -4.38
C GLU A 19 -10.24 -1.48 -3.77
N ILE A 20 -9.86 -1.60 -2.49
CA ILE A 20 -9.66 -2.90 -1.86
C ILE A 20 -10.97 -3.68 -1.73
N SER A 21 -12.09 -2.96 -1.58
CA SER A 21 -13.40 -3.61 -1.55
C SER A 21 -13.74 -4.21 -2.91
N LEU A 22 -13.50 -3.46 -3.99
CA LEU A 22 -13.66 -3.95 -5.36
C LEU A 22 -12.73 -5.12 -5.66
N ARG A 23 -11.48 -5.03 -5.21
CA ARG A 23 -10.48 -6.10 -5.33
C ARG A 23 -10.96 -7.40 -4.71
N VAL A 24 -11.52 -7.35 -3.51
CA VAL A 24 -12.03 -8.54 -2.82
C VAL A 24 -13.31 -9.06 -3.48
N MET A 25 -14.23 -8.17 -3.88
CA MET A 25 -15.44 -8.55 -4.63
C MET A 25 -15.12 -9.29 -5.92
N LYS A 26 -14.09 -8.84 -6.65
CA LYS A 26 -13.65 -9.49 -7.89
C LYS A 26 -13.30 -10.96 -7.66
N THR A 27 -12.48 -11.26 -6.66
CA THR A 27 -12.14 -12.64 -6.31
C THR A 27 -13.36 -13.41 -5.81
N CYS A 28 -14.23 -12.81 -4.99
CA CYS A 28 -15.47 -13.45 -4.55
C CYS A 28 -16.31 -13.91 -5.75
N LYS A 29 -16.51 -13.02 -6.73
CA LYS A 29 -17.24 -13.30 -7.98
C LYS A 29 -16.61 -14.44 -8.78
N GLU A 30 -15.28 -14.45 -8.95
CA GLU A 30 -14.55 -15.51 -9.65
C GLU A 30 -14.61 -16.88 -8.93
N MET A 31 -14.74 -16.85 -7.61
CA MET A 31 -14.93 -18.04 -6.77
C MET A 31 -16.39 -18.49 -6.66
N GLY A 32 -17.35 -17.67 -7.12
CA GLY A 32 -18.79 -17.93 -6.97
C GLY A 32 -19.33 -17.68 -5.56
N ILE A 33 -18.62 -16.87 -4.77
CA ILE A 33 -18.98 -16.48 -3.40
C ILE A 33 -19.74 -15.16 -3.46
N LYS A 34 -20.87 -15.06 -2.75
CA LYS A 34 -21.64 -13.81 -2.66
C LYS A 34 -20.86 -12.77 -1.86
N SER A 35 -20.99 -11.52 -2.21
CA SER A 35 -20.30 -10.40 -1.58
C SER A 35 -21.28 -9.38 -1.02
N VAL A 36 -20.95 -8.82 0.15
CA VAL A 36 -21.68 -7.70 0.76
C VAL A 36 -20.71 -6.53 0.94
N SER A 37 -21.04 -5.37 0.36
CA SER A 37 -20.28 -4.13 0.55
C SER A 37 -20.88 -3.25 1.64
N LEU A 38 -20.02 -2.48 2.30
CA LEU A 38 -20.39 -1.42 3.23
C LEU A 38 -20.00 -0.06 2.62
N PHE A 39 -20.91 0.92 2.71
CA PHE A 39 -20.67 2.27 2.21
C PHE A 39 -21.23 3.32 3.18
N THR A 40 -20.63 4.51 3.25
CA THR A 40 -21.26 5.67 3.91
C THR A 40 -22.13 6.45 2.92
N GLU A 41 -23.05 7.29 3.40
CA GLU A 41 -23.96 8.03 2.50
C GLU A 41 -23.24 8.91 1.47
N ILE A 42 -22.09 9.48 1.82
CA ILE A 42 -21.26 10.27 0.89
C ILE A 42 -20.60 9.41 -0.21
N GLU A 43 -20.60 8.09 -0.06
CA GLU A 43 -20.04 7.12 -0.99
C GLU A 43 -21.10 6.33 -1.76
N ARG A 44 -22.37 6.72 -1.64
CA ARG A 44 -23.50 6.02 -2.28
C ARG A 44 -23.31 5.81 -3.79
N ASP A 45 -22.66 6.76 -4.45
CA ASP A 45 -22.38 6.72 -5.89
C ASP A 45 -20.97 6.21 -6.24
N TYR A 46 -20.23 5.70 -5.25
CA TYR A 46 -18.90 5.12 -5.48
C TYR A 46 -19.04 3.69 -6.02
N PRO A 47 -18.04 3.17 -6.75
CA PRO A 47 -18.14 1.86 -7.38
C PRO A 47 -18.40 0.72 -6.39
N HIS A 48 -17.73 0.72 -5.23
CA HIS A 48 -17.86 -0.36 -4.24
C HIS A 48 -19.28 -0.44 -3.64
N ALA A 49 -20.00 0.68 -3.58
CA ALA A 49 -21.37 0.76 -3.07
C ALA A 49 -22.43 0.17 -4.02
N ASN A 50 -22.04 -0.27 -5.22
CA ASN A 50 -22.98 -0.68 -6.27
C ASN A 50 -22.62 -2.02 -6.96
N LEU A 51 -21.46 -2.62 -6.67
CA LEU A 51 -20.95 -3.78 -7.42
C LEU A 51 -21.05 -5.13 -6.68
N ALA A 52 -21.30 -5.11 -5.37
CA ALA A 52 -21.52 -6.33 -4.59
C ALA A 52 -22.93 -6.91 -4.81
N ASP A 53 -23.14 -8.16 -4.41
CA ASP A 53 -24.47 -8.80 -4.47
C ASP A 53 -25.48 -8.10 -3.54
N GLU A 54 -24.99 -7.57 -2.42
CA GLU A 54 -25.74 -6.71 -1.50
C GLU A 54 -24.86 -5.53 -1.08
N CYS A 55 -25.44 -4.33 -0.98
CA CYS A 55 -24.73 -3.13 -0.51
C CYS A 55 -25.51 -2.51 0.65
N ILE A 56 -24.83 -2.26 1.77
CA ILE A 56 -25.47 -1.82 3.01
C ILE A 56 -24.87 -0.49 3.47
N SER A 57 -25.75 0.49 3.66
CA SER A 57 -25.36 1.81 4.15
C SER A 57 -24.99 1.76 5.64
N LEU A 58 -23.85 2.36 5.96
CA LEU A 58 -23.42 2.71 7.30
C LEU A 58 -23.97 4.08 7.75
N GLY A 59 -24.77 4.74 6.93
CA GLY A 59 -25.30 6.07 7.22
C GLY A 59 -24.21 7.15 7.11
N GLU A 60 -24.46 8.27 7.80
CA GLU A 60 -23.54 9.38 7.96
C GLU A 60 -22.85 9.31 9.31
N GLY A 61 -21.69 9.95 9.45
CA GLY A 61 -21.01 10.10 10.73
C GLY A 61 -19.50 9.84 10.68
N PRO A 62 -18.81 10.02 11.81
CA PRO A 62 -17.37 9.76 11.92
C PRO A 62 -17.05 8.28 11.73
N LEU A 63 -15.77 7.96 11.50
CA LEU A 63 -15.30 6.59 11.35
C LEU A 63 -15.68 5.68 12.52
N SER A 64 -15.69 6.20 13.75
CA SER A 64 -16.10 5.47 14.97
C SER A 64 -17.54 4.96 14.94
N GLU A 65 -18.42 5.59 14.16
CA GLU A 65 -19.83 5.22 14.01
C GLU A 65 -20.09 4.40 12.73
N THR A 66 -19.12 4.41 11.81
CA THR A 66 -19.16 3.76 10.49
C THR A 66 -18.13 2.61 10.40
N TYR A 67 -17.03 2.78 9.65
CA TYR A 67 -16.07 1.72 9.33
C TYR A 67 -15.26 1.18 10.53
N LEU A 68 -15.27 1.88 11.67
CA LEU A 68 -14.63 1.44 12.92
C LEU A 68 -15.64 0.94 13.96
N ASN A 69 -16.94 0.93 13.64
CA ASN A 69 -17.97 0.42 14.54
C ASN A 69 -18.06 -1.11 14.46
N GLN A 70 -17.23 -1.77 15.27
CA GLN A 70 -17.09 -3.22 15.32
C GLN A 70 -18.43 -3.96 15.52
N ASP A 71 -19.23 -3.53 16.50
CA ASP A 71 -20.47 -4.22 16.87
C ASP A 71 -21.52 -4.10 15.76
N ARG A 72 -21.63 -2.91 15.16
CA ARG A 72 -22.51 -2.67 14.02
C ARG A 72 -22.14 -3.50 12.80
N ILE A 73 -20.85 -3.60 12.47
CA ILE A 73 -20.37 -4.41 11.33
C ILE A 73 -20.73 -5.89 11.54
N ILE A 74 -20.54 -6.41 12.75
CA ILE A 74 -20.89 -7.80 13.09
C ILE A 74 -22.41 -8.03 13.05
N GLU A 75 -23.20 -7.08 13.54
CA GLU A 75 -24.66 -7.13 13.45
C GLU A 75 -25.13 -7.18 12.00
N ILE A 76 -24.56 -6.34 11.13
CA ILE A 76 -24.86 -6.33 9.70
C ILE A 76 -24.49 -7.68 9.07
N ALA A 77 -23.29 -8.19 9.33
CA ALA A 77 -22.83 -9.49 8.81
C ALA A 77 -23.79 -10.63 9.17
N LYS A 78 -24.29 -10.65 10.41
CA LYS A 78 -25.30 -11.62 10.85
C LYS A 78 -26.63 -11.45 10.13
N LYS A 79 -27.13 -10.21 10.02
CA LYS A 79 -28.43 -9.92 9.40
C LYS A 79 -28.47 -10.26 7.92
N CYS A 80 -27.38 -9.99 7.18
CA CYS A 80 -27.28 -10.34 5.77
C CYS A 80 -26.90 -11.82 5.53
N GLY A 81 -26.64 -12.59 6.60
CA GLY A 81 -26.26 -13.99 6.50
C GLY A 81 -24.90 -14.19 5.85
N ALA A 82 -23.94 -13.29 6.10
CA ALA A 82 -22.55 -13.52 5.73
C ALA A 82 -21.95 -14.59 6.64
N SER A 83 -21.15 -15.48 6.06
CA SER A 83 -20.43 -16.54 6.77
C SER A 83 -19.03 -16.06 7.22
N ALA A 84 -18.48 -15.05 6.54
CA ALA A 84 -17.17 -14.51 6.83
C ALA A 84 -17.09 -12.99 6.64
N ILE A 85 -16.10 -12.36 7.28
CA ILE A 85 -15.76 -10.94 7.11
C ILE A 85 -14.34 -10.82 6.57
N HIS A 86 -14.18 -10.12 5.45
CA HIS A 86 -12.88 -9.70 4.94
C HIS A 86 -12.61 -8.24 5.33
N PRO A 87 -11.55 -7.93 6.09
CA PRO A 87 -11.33 -6.57 6.58
C PRO A 87 -10.58 -5.67 5.57
N GLY A 88 -9.99 -6.24 4.52
CA GLY A 88 -9.15 -5.49 3.59
C GLY A 88 -7.85 -5.05 4.28
N TYR A 89 -7.46 -3.80 4.09
CA TYR A 89 -6.36 -3.15 4.80
C TYR A 89 -6.81 -1.82 5.43
N GLY A 90 -6.12 -1.37 6.48
CA GLY A 90 -6.58 -0.23 7.27
C GLY A 90 -7.85 -0.54 8.07
N PHE A 91 -8.46 0.49 8.65
CA PHE A 91 -9.62 0.36 9.53
C PHE A 91 -9.41 -0.70 10.65
N LEU A 92 -10.13 -1.82 10.57
CA LEU A 92 -10.15 -2.88 11.58
C LEU A 92 -9.30 -4.10 11.19
N SER A 93 -8.53 -4.04 10.09
CA SER A 93 -7.79 -5.20 9.57
C SER A 93 -6.70 -5.75 10.48
N GLU A 94 -6.15 -4.93 11.36
CA GLU A 94 -5.10 -5.31 12.33
C GLU A 94 -5.61 -5.15 13.77
N ASN A 95 -6.93 -5.13 13.96
CA ASN A 95 -7.56 -4.97 15.27
C ASN A 95 -7.91 -6.34 15.86
N SER A 96 -7.08 -6.84 16.79
CA SER A 96 -7.26 -8.15 17.42
C SER A 96 -8.62 -8.28 18.14
N VAL A 97 -9.09 -7.20 18.78
CA VAL A 97 -10.38 -7.16 19.46
C VAL A 97 -11.52 -7.38 18.48
N PHE A 98 -11.47 -6.75 17.30
CA PHE A 98 -12.45 -6.95 16.25
C PHE A 98 -12.41 -8.39 15.74
N ALA A 99 -11.23 -8.92 15.40
CA ALA A 99 -11.08 -10.30 14.95
C ALA A 99 -11.66 -11.30 15.98
N ASN A 100 -11.40 -11.09 17.27
CA ASN A 100 -11.95 -11.92 18.35
C ASN A 100 -13.48 -11.77 18.50
N LYS A 101 -14.03 -10.57 18.33
CA LYS A 101 -15.48 -10.36 18.32
C LYS A 101 -16.15 -11.06 17.14
N VAL A 102 -15.54 -11.03 15.95
CA VAL A 102 -16.04 -11.71 14.75
C VAL A 102 -16.09 -13.22 14.98
N THR A 103 -15.01 -13.83 15.48
CA THR A 103 -14.98 -15.28 15.77
C THR A 103 -15.93 -15.67 16.91
N SER A 104 -16.00 -14.88 17.98
CA SER A 104 -16.96 -15.06 19.09
C SER A 104 -18.42 -14.96 18.63
N ALA A 105 -18.67 -14.22 17.55
CA ALA A 105 -19.98 -14.06 16.94
C ALA A 105 -20.36 -15.24 16.02
N GLY A 106 -19.49 -16.24 15.85
CA GLY A 106 -19.69 -17.40 14.99
C GLY A 106 -19.40 -17.15 13.51
N LEU A 107 -18.72 -16.04 13.19
CA LEU A 107 -18.32 -15.67 11.83
C LEU A 107 -16.83 -15.99 11.61
N ILE A 108 -16.46 -16.26 10.37
CA ILE A 108 -15.05 -16.43 10.00
C ILE A 108 -14.41 -15.05 9.78
N PHE A 109 -13.31 -14.77 10.46
CA PHE A 109 -12.48 -13.61 10.16
C PHE A 109 -11.43 -13.99 9.10
N ILE A 110 -11.41 -13.32 7.95
CA ILE A 110 -10.44 -13.60 6.88
C ILE A 110 -9.17 -12.79 7.15
N GLY A 111 -8.29 -13.34 7.98
CA GLY A 111 -7.02 -12.77 8.38
C GLY A 111 -6.36 -13.61 9.47
N PRO A 112 -5.26 -13.13 10.08
CA PRO A 112 -4.57 -13.87 11.12
C PRO A 112 -5.38 -13.95 12.41
N ARG A 113 -4.92 -14.84 13.30
CA ARG A 113 -5.51 -15.00 14.62
C ARG A 113 -5.28 -13.76 15.51
N PRO A 114 -6.20 -13.45 16.44
CA PRO A 114 -6.08 -12.29 17.33
C PRO A 114 -4.78 -12.25 18.14
N ASP A 115 -4.28 -13.40 18.60
CA ASP A 115 -3.03 -13.51 19.34
C ASP A 115 -1.81 -13.17 18.49
N SER A 116 -1.78 -13.57 17.21
CA SER A 116 -0.74 -13.16 16.26
C SER A 116 -0.78 -11.65 15.99
N MET A 117 -1.97 -11.06 15.91
CA MET A 117 -2.14 -9.61 15.74
C MET A 117 -1.64 -8.82 16.94
N GLU A 118 -1.97 -9.25 18.17
CA GLU A 118 -1.51 -8.59 19.40
C GLU A 118 0.00 -8.68 19.53
N LEU A 119 0.56 -9.86 19.24
CA LEU A 119 1.99 -10.09 19.34
C LEU A 119 2.78 -9.19 18.38
N MET A 120 2.32 -9.07 17.14
CA MET A 120 3.02 -8.29 16.11
C MET A 120 2.67 -6.81 16.10
N GLY A 121 1.53 -6.42 16.69
CA GLY A 121 1.10 -5.03 16.79
C GLY A 121 1.92 -4.19 17.78
N ASP A 122 2.52 -4.81 18.80
CA ASP A 122 3.41 -4.13 19.74
C ASP A 122 4.89 -4.27 19.32
N LYS A 123 5.54 -3.13 19.04
CA LYS A 123 6.92 -3.09 18.52
C LYS A 123 7.95 -3.67 19.48
N LYS A 124 7.73 -3.51 20.79
CA LYS A 124 8.66 -4.02 21.80
C LYS A 124 8.51 -5.54 21.93
N THR A 125 7.28 -6.00 22.08
CA THR A 125 6.95 -7.42 22.26
C THR A 125 7.33 -8.23 21.02
N SER A 126 7.02 -7.73 19.82
CA SER A 126 7.43 -8.38 18.57
C SER A 126 8.94 -8.55 18.48
N LYS A 127 9.74 -7.50 18.76
CA LYS A 127 11.21 -7.59 18.77
C LYS A 127 11.74 -8.58 19.80
N VAL A 128 11.16 -8.63 21.00
CA VAL A 128 11.54 -9.61 22.02
C VAL A 128 11.31 -11.04 21.54
N GLU A 129 10.15 -11.34 20.93
CA GLU A 129 9.89 -12.67 20.39
C GLU A 129 10.78 -13.00 19.19
N MET A 130 11.00 -12.05 18.28
CA MET A 130 11.90 -12.23 17.14
C MET A 130 13.34 -12.51 17.60
N GLY A 131 13.79 -11.89 18.70
CA GLY A 131 15.09 -12.19 19.31
C GLY A 131 15.21 -13.62 19.84
N LYS A 132 14.12 -14.21 20.35
CA LYS A 132 14.12 -15.61 20.86
C LYS A 132 14.26 -16.65 19.74
N ILE A 133 13.79 -16.32 18.53
CA ILE A 133 13.90 -17.18 17.35
C ILE A 133 15.09 -16.79 16.45
N SER A 134 16.07 -16.06 16.98
CA SER A 134 17.32 -15.69 16.30
C SER A 134 17.14 -14.91 15.00
N ILE A 135 16.08 -14.11 14.90
CA ILE A 135 15.84 -13.24 13.75
C ILE A 135 16.76 -12.01 13.85
N PRO A 136 17.40 -11.57 12.75
CA PRO A 136 18.20 -10.36 12.75
C PRO A 136 17.38 -9.14 13.17
N LEU A 137 17.76 -8.50 14.27
CA LEU A 137 17.16 -7.26 14.78
C LEU A 137 18.12 -6.09 14.59
N ILE A 138 17.57 -4.90 14.40
CA ILE A 138 18.37 -3.68 14.44
C ILE A 138 19.02 -3.60 15.82
N PRO A 139 20.36 -3.45 15.92
CA PRO A 139 21.03 -3.27 17.20
C PRO A 139 20.40 -2.10 17.96
N GLY A 140 20.02 -2.32 19.22
CA GLY A 140 19.18 -1.36 19.92
C GLY A 140 18.95 -1.68 21.40
N TYR A 141 18.53 -0.66 22.13
CA TYR A 141 17.97 -0.78 23.46
C TYR A 141 16.42 -0.77 23.40
N HIS A 142 15.83 -1.81 23.97
CA HIS A 142 14.37 -2.03 24.00
C HIS A 142 13.81 -2.31 25.39
N GLY A 143 14.59 -2.06 26.44
CA GLY A 143 14.21 -2.37 27.82
C GLY A 143 13.29 -1.35 28.47
N ASP A 144 12.93 -1.62 29.73
CA ASP A 144 11.99 -0.80 30.52
C ASP A 144 12.62 0.44 31.17
N ASN A 145 13.95 0.55 31.23
CA ASN A 145 14.59 1.71 31.83
C ASN A 145 14.54 2.89 30.87
N GLN A 146 13.81 3.94 31.27
CA GLN A 146 13.56 5.14 30.46
C GLN A 146 14.26 6.40 31.01
N GLU A 147 15.17 6.23 31.97
CA GLU A 147 16.01 7.32 32.50
C GLU A 147 16.90 7.91 31.40
N ASP A 148 16.93 9.23 31.27
CA ASP A 148 17.56 9.93 30.14
C ASP A 148 19.07 9.62 30.04
N ASP A 149 19.79 9.63 31.17
CA ASP A 149 21.23 9.30 31.21
C ASP A 149 21.51 7.84 30.84
N PHE A 150 20.59 6.93 31.19
CA PHE A 150 20.72 5.52 30.84
C PHE A 150 20.54 5.33 29.34
N LEU A 151 19.49 5.93 28.76
CA LEU A 151 19.24 5.88 27.32
C LEU A 151 20.39 6.49 26.51
N LYS A 152 20.98 7.58 27.01
CA LYS A 152 22.17 8.19 26.41
C LYS A 152 23.36 7.23 26.43
N ASN A 153 23.64 6.58 27.56
CA ASN A 153 24.74 5.63 27.66
C ASN A 153 24.56 4.43 26.69
N GLU A 154 23.32 3.95 26.50
CA GLU A 154 23.04 2.91 25.50
C GLU A 154 23.30 3.41 24.07
N ALA A 155 22.93 4.65 23.74
CA ALA A 155 23.27 5.27 22.47
C ALA A 155 24.79 5.39 22.25
N ASP A 156 25.51 5.83 23.27
CA ASP A 156 26.96 6.00 23.23
C ASP A 156 27.67 4.66 22.99
N LYS A 157 27.19 3.56 23.59
CA LYS A 157 27.70 2.19 23.34
C LYS A 157 27.46 1.70 21.91
N MET A 158 26.32 2.04 21.30
CA MET A 158 26.00 1.69 19.91
C MET A 158 26.79 2.51 18.89
N GLY A 159 27.26 3.69 19.30
CA GLY A 159 27.87 4.69 18.46
C GLY A 159 26.86 5.38 17.55
N TYR A 160 27.13 6.65 17.24
CA TYR A 160 26.27 7.46 16.38
C TYR A 160 26.53 7.17 14.87
N PRO A 161 25.55 7.40 13.98
CA PRO A 161 24.20 7.87 14.27
C PRO A 161 23.28 6.80 14.89
N VAL A 162 22.34 7.24 15.73
CA VAL A 162 21.28 6.43 16.33
C VAL A 162 19.90 7.01 16.00
N LEU A 163 18.86 6.22 16.24
CA LEU A 163 17.47 6.54 15.96
C LEU A 163 16.64 6.34 17.23
N ILE A 164 16.00 7.41 17.69
CA ILE A 164 15.04 7.37 18.79
C ILE A 164 13.67 7.12 18.18
N LYS A 165 12.92 6.13 18.68
CA LYS A 165 11.58 5.75 18.17
C LYS A 165 10.59 5.56 19.30
N ALA A 166 9.40 6.14 19.19
CA ALA A 166 8.30 5.84 20.10
C ALA A 166 7.83 4.37 19.96
N THR A 167 7.49 3.71 21.07
CA THR A 167 6.99 2.32 21.06
C THR A 167 5.61 2.18 20.43
N ALA A 168 4.71 3.12 20.74
CA ALA A 168 3.33 3.15 20.26
C ALA A 168 3.14 3.90 18.92
N GLY A 169 4.23 4.28 18.25
CA GLY A 169 4.19 5.14 17.06
C GLY A 169 4.06 4.39 15.73
N GLY A 170 3.30 4.97 14.79
CA GLY A 170 3.17 4.53 13.39
C GLY A 170 3.30 5.70 12.41
N GLY A 171 3.65 5.41 11.15
CA GLY A 171 3.79 6.45 10.09
C GLY A 171 4.91 7.46 10.32
N GLY A 172 5.97 7.06 11.04
CA GLY A 172 7.17 7.86 11.30
C GLY A 172 7.06 9.00 12.31
N LYS A 173 5.89 9.19 12.95
CA LYS A 173 5.73 10.11 14.07
C LYS A 173 6.50 9.62 15.30
N GLY A 174 7.16 10.55 16.00
CA GLY A 174 7.97 10.22 17.17
C GLY A 174 9.30 9.51 16.85
N MET A 175 9.82 9.70 15.63
CA MET A 175 11.15 9.22 15.22
C MET A 175 12.14 10.37 15.08
N ARG A 176 13.37 10.21 15.60
CA ARG A 176 14.45 11.22 15.48
C ARG A 176 15.81 10.56 15.27
N ALA A 177 16.46 10.88 14.16
CA ALA A 177 17.86 10.53 13.94
C ALA A 177 18.75 11.49 14.73
N VAL A 178 19.74 10.94 15.44
CA VAL A 178 20.72 11.68 16.25
C VAL A 178 22.08 11.36 15.69
N TRP A 179 22.81 12.38 15.25
CA TRP A 179 24.09 12.19 14.54
C TRP A 179 25.29 12.31 15.47
N LYS A 180 25.13 13.00 16.60
CA LYS A 180 26.19 13.22 17.56
C LYS A 180 25.68 13.13 19.00
N GLU A 181 26.60 12.85 19.90
CA GLU A 181 26.33 12.70 21.32
C GLU A 181 25.66 13.93 21.94
N GLU A 182 26.09 15.13 21.56
CA GLU A 182 25.62 16.38 22.15
C GLU A 182 24.15 16.68 21.79
N GLU A 183 23.63 16.07 20.73
CA GLU A 183 22.26 16.27 20.23
C GLU A 183 21.26 15.34 20.93
N PHE A 184 21.73 14.30 21.64
CA PHE A 184 20.88 13.18 22.07
C PHE A 184 19.79 13.59 23.05
N ILE A 185 20.13 14.32 24.11
CA ILE A 185 19.17 14.68 25.18
C ILE A 185 18.07 15.61 24.64
N GLU A 186 18.39 16.53 23.74
CA GLU A 186 17.40 17.40 23.11
C GLU A 186 16.45 16.60 22.23
N ALA A 187 17.00 15.72 21.38
CA ALA A 187 16.23 14.84 20.50
C ALA A 187 15.33 13.88 21.29
N LEU A 188 15.82 13.30 22.38
CA LEU A 188 15.08 12.42 23.29
C LEU A 188 13.87 13.14 23.88
N ASN A 189 14.09 14.33 24.45
CA ASN A 189 13.02 15.13 25.01
C ASN A 189 11.97 15.53 23.97
N SER A 190 12.39 15.83 22.75
CA SER A 190 11.46 16.08 21.64
C SER A 190 10.64 14.84 21.28
N ALA A 191 11.28 13.67 21.17
CA ALA A 191 10.62 12.42 20.81
C ALA A 191 9.61 12.00 21.87
N LYS A 192 9.97 12.05 23.17
CA LYS A 192 9.06 11.76 24.30
C LYS A 192 7.84 12.66 24.29
N ARG A 193 8.01 13.98 24.08
CA ARG A 193 6.88 14.92 23.99
C ARG A 193 5.95 14.62 22.82
N GLU A 194 6.50 14.34 21.64
CA GLU A 194 5.71 14.00 20.47
C GLU A 194 4.94 12.69 20.69
N ALA A 195 5.61 11.67 21.23
CA ALA A 195 5.00 10.37 21.54
C ALA A 195 3.86 10.50 22.54
N LYS A 196 4.07 11.27 23.62
CA LYS A 196 3.03 11.55 24.63
C LYS A 196 1.82 12.28 24.04
N ASN A 197 2.07 13.29 23.20
CA ASN A 197 1.00 14.07 22.59
C ASN A 197 0.21 13.27 21.54
N ALA A 198 0.88 12.40 20.78
CA ALA A 198 0.26 11.63 19.69
C ALA A 198 -0.37 10.32 20.17
N PHE A 199 0.23 9.65 21.15
CA PHE A 199 -0.10 8.26 21.52
C PHE A 199 -0.34 8.07 23.03
N GLY A 200 -0.22 9.12 23.84
CA GLY A 200 -0.40 9.03 25.30
C GLY A 200 0.70 8.26 26.03
N ASN A 201 1.79 7.88 25.34
CA ASN A 201 2.88 7.07 25.86
C ASN A 201 4.23 7.73 25.50
N ASP A 202 5.10 7.95 26.48
CA ASP A 202 6.42 8.57 26.33
C ASP A 202 7.59 7.56 26.33
N ILE A 203 7.30 6.26 26.31
CA ILE A 203 8.31 5.21 26.20
C ILE A 203 8.92 5.23 24.79
N VAL A 204 10.25 5.20 24.74
CA VAL A 204 11.03 5.16 23.50
C VAL A 204 11.98 3.95 23.44
N LEU A 205 12.37 3.62 22.22
CA LEU A 205 13.42 2.68 21.86
C LEU A 205 14.59 3.45 21.25
N ILE A 206 15.81 2.97 21.48
CA ILE A 206 17.02 3.52 20.85
C ILE A 206 17.56 2.44 19.91
N GLU A 207 17.66 2.73 18.63
CA GLU A 207 18.13 1.79 17.60
C GLU A 207 19.32 2.37 16.85
N LYS A 208 20.16 1.53 16.27
CA LYS A 208 21.17 1.98 15.31
C LYS A 208 20.47 2.62 14.11
N PHE A 209 20.94 3.80 13.70
CA PHE A 209 20.43 4.42 12.49
C PHE A 209 21.10 3.78 11.27
N ILE A 210 20.30 3.06 10.47
CA ILE A 210 20.76 2.46 9.23
C ILE A 210 20.80 3.55 8.16
N GLN A 211 22.01 3.86 7.68
CA GLN A 211 22.22 4.83 6.62
C GLN A 211 21.90 4.21 5.26
N ASN A 212 21.34 5.02 4.36
CA ASN A 212 20.88 4.59 3.04
C ASN A 212 20.11 3.27 3.09
N PRO A 213 19.05 3.17 3.91
CA PRO A 213 18.34 1.92 4.01
C PRO A 213 17.42 1.74 2.81
N ARG A 214 17.21 0.47 2.45
CA ARG A 214 16.12 0.02 1.59
C ARG A 214 15.04 -0.59 2.46
N HIS A 215 13.79 -0.35 2.09
CA HIS A 215 12.65 -0.99 2.72
C HIS A 215 12.29 -2.21 1.86
N ILE A 216 12.63 -3.40 2.33
CA ILE A 216 12.37 -4.66 1.65
C ILE A 216 11.38 -5.45 2.50
N GLU A 217 10.37 -6.03 1.88
CA GLU A 217 9.35 -6.77 2.59
C GLU A 217 9.03 -8.07 1.89
N VAL A 218 8.62 -9.09 2.63
CA VAL A 218 8.33 -10.42 2.08
C VAL A 218 6.88 -10.78 2.32
N GLN A 219 6.18 -11.11 1.22
CA GLN A 219 4.82 -11.64 1.29
C GLN A 219 4.84 -13.04 1.88
N VAL A 220 4.05 -13.29 2.91
CA VAL A 220 3.79 -14.63 3.45
C VAL A 220 2.30 -14.98 3.38
N MET A 221 2.02 -16.27 3.20
CA MET A 221 0.68 -16.86 3.34
C MET A 221 0.81 -18.11 4.21
N SER A 222 -0.10 -18.28 5.15
CA SER A 222 -0.11 -19.46 6.01
C SER A 222 -1.51 -20.05 6.14
N ASP A 223 -1.59 -21.38 6.29
CA ASP A 223 -2.85 -22.08 6.54
C ASP A 223 -2.88 -22.77 7.91
N THR A 224 -4.03 -23.34 8.25
CA THR A 224 -4.23 -24.08 9.51
C THR A 224 -3.62 -25.49 9.49
N HIS A 225 -2.86 -25.86 8.46
CA HIS A 225 -2.27 -27.18 8.25
C HIS A 225 -0.74 -27.16 8.41
N GLY A 226 -0.18 -26.05 8.90
CA GLY A 226 1.25 -25.87 9.14
C GLY A 226 2.05 -25.49 7.89
N ASN A 227 1.38 -25.11 6.80
CA ASN A 227 2.09 -24.56 5.64
C ASN A 227 2.33 -23.07 5.84
N HIS A 228 3.58 -22.64 5.69
CA HIS A 228 4.00 -21.24 5.70
C HIS A 228 4.81 -20.99 4.43
N LEU A 229 4.27 -20.22 3.49
CA LEU A 229 4.86 -20.00 2.17
C LEU A 229 5.18 -18.52 1.97
N HIS A 230 6.29 -18.21 1.31
CA HIS A 230 6.59 -16.87 0.80
C HIS A 230 6.23 -16.72 -0.68
N PHE A 231 5.87 -15.50 -1.06
CA PHE A 231 5.60 -15.10 -2.45
C PHE A 231 6.62 -14.06 -2.93
N PHE A 232 7.86 -14.23 -2.47
CA PHE A 232 9.01 -13.38 -2.73
C PHE A 232 8.90 -11.99 -2.07
N GLU A 233 9.91 -11.17 -2.32
CA GLU A 233 10.04 -9.84 -1.77
C GLU A 233 9.38 -8.75 -2.62
N ARG A 234 9.18 -7.59 -2.02
CA ARG A 234 8.92 -6.31 -2.69
C ARG A 234 9.91 -5.27 -2.19
N GLU A 235 10.30 -4.36 -3.07
CA GLU A 235 11.03 -3.15 -2.72
C GLU A 235 10.07 -1.97 -2.63
N CYS A 236 9.97 -1.41 -1.43
CA CYS A 236 9.01 -0.34 -1.09
C CYS A 236 9.73 0.89 -0.55
N SER A 237 10.97 1.10 -1.00
CA SER A 237 11.85 2.14 -0.47
C SER A 237 11.40 3.55 -0.83
N ILE A 238 10.82 3.77 -2.01
CA ILE A 238 10.45 5.14 -2.42
C ILE A 238 9.20 5.57 -1.66
N GLN A 239 9.44 6.43 -0.67
CA GLN A 239 8.45 6.86 0.28
C GLN A 239 8.40 8.39 0.36
N ARG A 240 7.24 8.90 0.75
CA ARG A 240 7.03 10.30 1.09
C ARG A 240 6.54 10.39 2.53
N ARG A 241 7.31 11.03 3.42
CA ARG A 241 6.96 11.13 4.86
C ARG A 241 6.52 9.77 5.43
N HIS A 242 7.27 8.72 5.12
CA HIS A 242 7.01 7.32 5.52
C HIS A 242 5.77 6.66 4.91
N GLN A 243 5.12 7.29 3.93
CA GLN A 243 4.09 6.69 3.09
C GLN A 243 4.75 6.08 1.85
N LYS A 244 4.51 4.80 1.54
CA LYS A 244 4.98 4.17 0.29
C LYS A 244 4.30 4.78 -0.93
N VAL A 245 5.07 5.04 -1.99
CA VAL A 245 4.62 5.75 -3.20
C VAL A 245 4.85 4.93 -4.47
N VAL A 246 5.99 4.24 -4.54
CA VAL A 246 6.37 3.34 -5.64
C VAL A 246 6.89 2.04 -5.03
N GLU A 247 6.40 0.93 -5.54
CA GLU A 247 6.75 -0.41 -5.11
C GLU A 247 7.12 -1.26 -6.33
N GLU A 248 8.09 -2.14 -6.20
CA GLU A 248 8.48 -3.03 -7.29
C GLU A 248 8.91 -4.42 -6.82
N THR A 249 8.81 -5.40 -7.72
CA THR A 249 9.29 -6.77 -7.48
C THR A 249 9.73 -7.44 -8.78
N PRO A 250 10.82 -8.22 -8.77
CA PRO A 250 11.77 -8.41 -7.66
C PRO A 250 12.56 -7.14 -7.31
N SER A 251 13.18 -7.10 -6.13
CA SER A 251 14.13 -6.02 -5.81
C SER A 251 15.43 -6.23 -6.60
N ILE A 252 15.95 -5.18 -7.22
CA ILE A 252 17.23 -5.23 -7.93
C ILE A 252 18.44 -5.18 -7.00
N ALA A 253 18.24 -4.79 -5.74
CA ALA A 253 19.29 -4.78 -4.74
C ALA A 253 19.61 -6.19 -4.20
N LEU A 254 18.72 -7.15 -4.41
CA LEU A 254 18.85 -8.49 -3.84
C LEU A 254 19.51 -9.46 -4.83
N THR A 255 20.65 -10.01 -4.41
CA THR A 255 21.21 -11.23 -5.01
C THR A 255 20.32 -12.44 -4.66
N ASP A 256 20.41 -13.53 -5.41
CA ASP A 256 19.65 -14.76 -5.12
C ASP A 256 19.90 -15.30 -3.72
N LYS A 257 21.13 -15.13 -3.20
CA LYS A 257 21.47 -15.52 -1.83
C LYS A 257 20.69 -14.69 -0.82
N ILE A 258 20.76 -13.36 -0.91
CA ILE A 258 20.05 -12.46 0.00
C ILE A 258 18.54 -12.70 -0.09
N ARG A 259 18.02 -12.90 -1.31
CA ARG A 259 16.61 -13.25 -1.54
C ARG A 259 16.20 -14.52 -0.82
N ASN A 260 16.95 -15.60 -0.95
CA ASN A 260 16.67 -16.84 -0.23
C ASN A 260 16.75 -16.64 1.30
N ASP A 261 17.75 -15.90 1.78
CA ASP A 261 17.96 -15.67 3.21
C ASP A 261 16.81 -14.84 3.82
N ILE A 262 16.40 -13.74 3.17
CA ILE A 262 15.33 -12.86 3.66
C ILE A 262 13.97 -13.54 3.56
N THR A 263 13.68 -14.27 2.48
CA THR A 263 12.39 -14.96 2.34
C THR A 263 12.27 -16.15 3.29
N GLN A 264 13.35 -16.90 3.51
CA GLN A 264 13.36 -17.96 4.50
C GLN A 264 13.23 -17.40 5.92
N THR A 265 13.84 -16.24 6.20
CA THR A 265 13.67 -15.54 7.48
C THR A 265 12.20 -15.17 7.70
N ALA A 266 11.51 -14.63 6.69
CA ALA A 266 10.08 -14.32 6.79
C ALA A 266 9.20 -15.57 7.02
N VAL A 267 9.52 -16.69 6.38
CA VAL A 267 8.84 -17.98 6.63
C VAL A 267 9.10 -18.48 8.05
N ASN A 268 10.33 -18.36 8.55
CA ASN A 268 10.68 -18.75 9.92
C ASN A 268 9.94 -17.90 10.95
N ILE A 269 9.76 -16.60 10.70
CA ILE A 269 8.96 -15.70 11.52
C ILE A 269 7.51 -16.18 11.55
N ALA A 270 6.89 -16.35 10.37
CA ALA A 270 5.51 -16.79 10.27
C ALA A 270 5.28 -18.15 10.96
N SER A 271 6.21 -19.10 10.79
CA SER A 271 6.16 -20.41 11.43
C SER A 271 6.35 -20.32 12.95
N GLY A 272 7.31 -19.50 13.41
CA GLY A 272 7.63 -19.35 14.83
C GLY A 272 6.50 -18.77 15.67
N ILE A 273 5.61 -17.98 15.05
CA ILE A 273 4.40 -17.44 15.71
C ILE A 273 3.11 -18.18 15.33
N ASN A 274 3.22 -19.32 14.64
CA ASN A 274 2.08 -20.08 14.11
C ASN A 274 1.06 -19.18 13.38
N TYR A 275 1.57 -18.39 12.45
CA TYR A 275 0.79 -17.40 11.70
C TYR A 275 -0.26 -18.06 10.80
N GLU A 276 -1.36 -17.35 10.53
CA GLU A 276 -2.44 -17.80 9.64
C GLU A 276 -2.86 -16.65 8.70
N GLY A 277 -3.30 -16.98 7.48
CA GLY A 277 -3.72 -16.00 6.49
C GLY A 277 -2.56 -15.28 5.80
N ALA A 278 -2.84 -14.09 5.25
CA ALA A 278 -1.84 -13.26 4.57
C ALA A 278 -1.18 -12.29 5.56
N GLY A 279 0.13 -12.16 5.45
CA GLY A 279 0.90 -11.15 6.16
C GLY A 279 2.09 -10.70 5.33
N THR A 280 2.71 -9.59 5.73
CA THR A 280 3.98 -9.16 5.15
C THR A 280 4.97 -8.85 6.25
N VAL A 281 6.15 -9.47 6.17
CA VAL A 281 7.26 -9.17 7.08
C VAL A 281 8.10 -8.07 6.45
N GLU A 282 8.22 -6.93 7.13
CA GLU A 282 9.01 -5.79 6.67
C GLU A 282 10.41 -5.81 7.27
N PHE A 283 11.40 -5.50 6.44
CA PHE A 283 12.81 -5.41 6.79
C PHE A 283 13.39 -4.08 6.35
N ILE A 284 14.36 -3.60 7.12
CA ILE A 284 15.31 -2.58 6.67
C ILE A 284 16.59 -3.28 6.26
N MET A 285 17.03 -3.02 5.03
CA MET A 285 18.29 -3.52 4.50
C MET A 285 19.27 -2.37 4.30
N ASP A 286 20.50 -2.53 4.76
CA ASP A 286 21.56 -1.55 4.56
C ASP A 286 22.23 -1.66 3.18
N ALA A 287 23.20 -0.78 2.91
CA ALA A 287 23.94 -0.78 1.66
C ALA A 287 24.89 -1.99 1.48
N ALA A 288 25.22 -2.71 2.56
CA ALA A 288 26.03 -3.92 2.52
C ALA A 288 25.20 -5.19 2.24
N GLY A 289 23.87 -5.07 2.29
CA GLY A 289 22.94 -6.19 2.12
C GLY A 289 22.60 -6.91 3.42
N GLU A 290 22.99 -6.36 4.58
CA GLU A 290 22.50 -6.84 5.87
C GLU A 290 21.07 -6.34 6.08
N PHE A 291 20.16 -7.24 6.46
CA PHE A 291 18.77 -6.92 6.68
C PHE A 291 18.35 -7.19 8.11
N PHE A 292 17.42 -6.38 8.60
CA PHE A 292 16.93 -6.40 9.97
C PHE A 292 15.41 -6.32 9.99
N PHE A 293 14.78 -7.15 10.83
CA PHE A 293 13.33 -7.12 11.03
C PHE A 293 12.89 -5.74 11.54
N LEU A 294 11.91 -5.16 10.86
CA LEU A 294 11.30 -3.88 11.21
C LEU A 294 9.98 -4.09 11.95
N GLU A 295 9.01 -4.69 11.26
CA GLU A 295 7.68 -5.02 11.78
C GLU A 295 7.01 -6.06 10.88
N MET A 296 5.83 -6.56 11.27
CA MET A 296 5.01 -7.43 10.43
C MET A 296 3.61 -6.83 10.32
N ASN A 297 3.17 -6.59 9.08
CA ASN A 297 1.79 -6.20 8.81
C ASN A 297 0.93 -7.45 8.85
N THR A 298 -0.04 -7.48 9.75
CA THR A 298 -0.87 -8.67 10.01
C THR A 298 -2.12 -8.72 9.12
N ARG A 299 -1.91 -8.43 7.84
CA ARG A 299 -2.93 -8.28 6.81
C ARG A 299 -2.33 -8.37 5.41
N LEU A 300 -3.20 -8.40 4.40
CA LEU A 300 -2.82 -8.10 3.02
C LEU A 300 -2.30 -6.65 2.93
N GLN A 301 -1.25 -6.43 2.14
CA GLN A 301 -0.72 -5.10 1.88
C GLN A 301 -1.32 -4.46 0.63
N VAL A 302 -1.15 -3.14 0.52
CA VAL A 302 -1.73 -2.32 -0.55
C VAL A 302 -1.12 -2.75 -1.89
N GLU A 303 0.19 -2.89 -1.88
CA GLU A 303 1.13 -3.26 -2.94
C GLU A 303 1.19 -4.78 -3.24
N HIS A 304 0.24 -5.57 -2.72
CA HIS A 304 0.13 -6.98 -3.11
C HIS A 304 0.00 -7.24 -4.63
N PRO A 305 -0.61 -6.37 -5.47
CA PRO A 305 -0.81 -6.66 -6.88
C PRO A 305 0.48 -6.91 -7.65
N ILE A 306 1.60 -6.25 -7.32
CA ILE A 306 2.88 -6.51 -8.01
C ILE A 306 3.37 -7.93 -7.77
N THR A 307 3.16 -8.48 -6.56
CA THR A 307 3.42 -9.89 -6.26
C THR A 307 2.52 -10.81 -7.09
N GLU A 308 1.23 -10.48 -7.23
CA GLU A 308 0.30 -11.27 -8.06
C GLU A 308 0.71 -11.26 -9.53
N MET A 309 1.15 -10.12 -10.05
CA MET A 309 1.54 -9.98 -11.46
C MET A 309 2.77 -10.81 -11.83
N VAL A 310 3.75 -10.95 -10.92
CA VAL A 310 4.96 -11.75 -11.18
C VAL A 310 4.82 -13.23 -10.83
N THR A 311 3.89 -13.59 -9.93
CA THR A 311 3.67 -14.99 -9.50
C THR A 311 2.48 -15.68 -10.14
N GLY A 312 1.53 -14.91 -10.69
CA GLY A 312 0.23 -15.42 -11.16
C GLY A 312 -0.70 -15.91 -10.06
N CYS A 313 -0.37 -15.69 -8.78
CA CYS A 313 -1.16 -16.14 -7.65
C CYS A 313 -2.16 -15.04 -7.21
N ASP A 314 -3.46 -15.38 -7.12
CA ASP A 314 -4.46 -14.50 -6.50
C ASP A 314 -4.35 -14.62 -4.96
N LEU A 315 -3.77 -13.61 -4.31
CA LEU A 315 -3.51 -13.62 -2.88
C LEU A 315 -4.79 -13.52 -2.05
N VAL A 316 -5.82 -12.82 -2.54
CA VAL A 316 -7.14 -12.77 -1.87
C VAL A 316 -7.82 -14.14 -1.93
N GLN A 317 -7.68 -14.86 -3.06
CA GLN A 317 -8.19 -16.23 -3.15
C GLN A 317 -7.50 -17.13 -2.11
N LEU A 318 -6.18 -17.02 -1.97
CA LEU A 318 -5.44 -17.79 -0.98
C LEU A 318 -5.85 -17.45 0.47
N GLN A 319 -6.13 -16.17 0.77
CA GLN A 319 -6.70 -15.77 2.07
C GLN A 319 -8.03 -16.47 2.35
N ILE A 320 -8.94 -16.52 1.36
CA ILE A 320 -10.24 -17.17 1.50
C ILE A 320 -10.07 -18.68 1.71
N LEU A 321 -9.13 -19.33 1.01
CA LEU A 321 -8.83 -20.76 1.19
C LEU A 321 -8.30 -21.05 2.59
N ALA A 322 -7.33 -20.24 3.07
CA ALA A 322 -6.75 -20.38 4.40
C ALA A 322 -7.83 -20.16 5.48
N ALA A 323 -8.65 -19.13 5.35
CA ALA A 323 -9.75 -18.84 6.29
C ALA A 323 -10.86 -19.91 6.27
N ALA A 324 -11.06 -20.59 5.13
CA ALA A 324 -11.92 -21.78 5.05
C ALA A 324 -11.28 -23.03 5.70
N GLY A 325 -10.08 -22.92 6.28
CA GLY A 325 -9.36 -24.04 6.90
C GLY A 325 -8.94 -25.11 5.89
N LEU A 326 -8.73 -24.73 4.63
CA LEU A 326 -8.21 -25.62 3.59
C LEU A 326 -6.68 -25.47 3.49
N PRO A 327 -5.95 -26.52 3.09
CA PRO A 327 -4.54 -26.39 2.83
C PRO A 327 -4.29 -25.51 1.59
N LEU A 328 -3.17 -24.79 1.58
CA LEU A 328 -2.71 -24.06 0.41
C LEU A 328 -2.49 -25.03 -0.77
N PRO A 329 -2.91 -24.65 -2.00
CA PRO A 329 -2.94 -25.58 -3.14
C PRO A 329 -1.57 -25.81 -3.78
N MET A 330 -0.49 -25.25 -3.22
CA MET A 330 0.87 -25.32 -3.74
C MET A 330 1.91 -25.46 -2.64
N LYS A 331 3.10 -25.95 -3.02
CA LYS A 331 4.31 -25.94 -2.20
C LYS A 331 5.22 -24.76 -2.57
N GLN A 332 6.15 -24.41 -1.68
CA GLN A 332 7.11 -23.32 -1.91
C GLN A 332 7.88 -23.47 -3.23
N SER A 333 8.26 -24.70 -3.60
CA SER A 333 9.02 -24.97 -4.83
C SER A 333 8.24 -24.74 -6.13
N GLU A 334 6.90 -24.67 -6.05
CA GLU A 334 6.00 -24.46 -7.19
C GLU A 334 5.71 -22.97 -7.43
N ILE A 335 5.95 -22.12 -6.43
CA ILE A 335 5.82 -20.66 -6.57
C ILE A 335 7.02 -20.15 -7.37
N LYS A 336 6.74 -19.55 -8.53
CA LYS A 336 7.73 -18.96 -9.42
C LYS A 336 7.48 -17.47 -9.57
N GLN A 337 8.55 -16.73 -9.79
CA GLN A 337 8.51 -15.31 -10.10
C GLN A 337 9.01 -15.14 -11.54
N SER A 338 8.27 -14.37 -12.35
CA SER A 338 8.64 -14.10 -13.73
C SER A 338 8.39 -12.65 -14.11
N GLY A 339 9.33 -12.08 -14.87
CA GLY A 339 9.30 -10.67 -15.25
C GLY A 339 9.52 -9.74 -14.06
N HIS A 340 9.05 -8.51 -14.22
CA HIS A 340 9.16 -7.43 -13.23
C HIS A 340 7.85 -6.66 -13.19
N ALA A 341 7.39 -6.29 -12.01
CA ALA A 341 6.20 -5.47 -11.83
C ALA A 341 6.52 -4.22 -11.00
N ILE A 342 5.93 -3.10 -11.40
CA ILE A 342 5.99 -1.81 -10.70
C ILE A 342 4.56 -1.38 -10.39
N GLU A 343 4.31 -0.96 -9.15
CA GLU A 343 3.11 -0.27 -8.72
C GLU A 343 3.45 1.19 -8.40
N VAL A 344 2.54 2.08 -8.78
CA VAL A 344 2.56 3.47 -8.36
C VAL A 344 1.20 3.85 -7.77
N ARG A 345 1.21 4.54 -6.63
CA ARG A 345 -0.01 5.00 -5.95
C ARG A 345 -0.40 6.39 -6.43
N VAL A 346 -1.51 6.46 -7.17
CA VAL A 346 -2.06 7.73 -7.66
C VAL A 346 -2.90 8.36 -6.55
N TYR A 347 -2.40 9.46 -5.99
CA TYR A 347 -3.02 10.22 -4.92
C TYR A 347 -3.61 11.53 -5.43
N SER A 348 -4.71 11.94 -4.82
CA SER A 348 -5.27 13.30 -4.91
C SER A 348 -4.48 14.26 -4.01
N GLU A 349 -3.26 14.57 -4.41
CA GLU A 349 -2.37 15.51 -3.72
C GLU A 349 -1.64 16.41 -4.73
N ASP A 350 -1.12 17.54 -4.25
CA ASP A 350 -0.30 18.46 -5.03
C ASP A 350 1.17 18.42 -4.57
N PRO A 351 2.03 17.61 -5.22
CA PRO A 351 3.45 17.50 -4.88
C PRO A 351 4.21 18.82 -4.93
N ASP A 352 3.82 19.72 -5.82
CA ASP A 352 4.51 21.00 -6.01
C ASP A 352 4.07 22.04 -4.97
N ASN A 353 2.99 21.76 -4.23
CA ASN A 353 2.52 22.52 -3.08
C ASN A 353 2.54 21.69 -1.79
N ASN A 354 3.73 21.16 -1.45
CA ASN A 354 4.02 20.43 -0.21
C ASN A 354 3.12 19.20 0.05
N PHE A 355 2.65 18.57 -1.04
CA PHE A 355 1.75 17.41 -1.02
C PHE A 355 0.45 17.68 -0.28
N MET A 356 -0.10 18.89 -0.44
CA MET A 356 -1.42 19.22 0.08
C MET A 356 -2.49 18.30 -0.55
N PRO A 357 -3.42 17.74 0.25
CA PRO A 357 -4.56 17.00 -0.30
C PRO A 357 -5.39 17.87 -1.25
N ALA A 358 -5.81 17.29 -2.35
CA ALA A 358 -6.63 17.94 -3.37
C ALA A 358 -8.05 17.35 -3.34
N ILE A 359 -9.01 18.16 -2.94
CA ILE A 359 -10.44 17.79 -2.95
C ILE A 359 -11.13 18.32 -4.20
N GLY A 360 -12.23 17.69 -4.59
CA GLY A 360 -13.05 18.13 -5.71
C GLY A 360 -13.68 16.97 -6.48
N THR A 361 -14.38 17.31 -7.56
CA THR A 361 -15.06 16.31 -8.40
C THR A 361 -14.16 15.84 -9.52
N ILE A 362 -14.05 14.53 -9.67
CA ILE A 362 -13.36 13.91 -10.80
C ILE A 362 -14.26 14.06 -12.03
N SER A 363 -13.80 14.80 -13.04
CA SER A 363 -14.54 14.95 -14.29
C SER A 363 -14.32 13.79 -15.25
N HIS A 364 -13.17 13.13 -15.17
CA HIS A 364 -12.83 11.96 -15.99
C HIS A 364 -11.71 11.13 -15.37
N VAL A 365 -11.86 9.81 -15.39
CA VAL A 365 -10.85 8.79 -15.05
C VAL A 365 -10.42 8.08 -16.33
N GLY A 366 -9.15 8.22 -16.68
CA GLY A 366 -8.56 7.48 -17.79
C GLY A 366 -8.36 6.00 -17.47
N THR A 367 -8.23 5.19 -18.53
CA THR A 367 -8.06 3.73 -18.42
C THR A 367 -6.84 3.32 -19.24
N PRO A 368 -5.94 2.46 -18.70
CA PRO A 368 -4.79 2.01 -19.46
C PRO A 368 -5.21 1.11 -20.62
N GLU A 369 -4.59 1.27 -21.78
CA GLU A 369 -4.86 0.47 -22.99
C GLU A 369 -3.82 -0.65 -23.18
N LEU A 370 -2.65 -0.53 -22.55
CA LEU A 370 -1.57 -1.49 -22.70
C LEU A 370 -1.85 -2.85 -22.04
N ASN A 371 -1.40 -3.93 -22.69
CA ASN A 371 -1.43 -5.27 -22.12
C ASN A 371 -0.54 -5.41 -20.88
N ASN A 372 -0.97 -6.25 -19.94
CA ASN A 372 -0.31 -6.50 -18.65
C ASN A 372 -0.15 -5.23 -17.81
N VAL A 373 -1.12 -4.33 -17.93
CA VAL A 373 -1.32 -3.18 -17.06
C VAL A 373 -2.65 -3.35 -16.34
N ARG A 374 -2.64 -3.08 -15.04
CA ARG A 374 -3.79 -3.22 -14.15
C ARG A 374 -4.00 -1.90 -13.43
N LEU A 375 -5.24 -1.44 -13.41
CA LEU A 375 -5.67 -0.27 -12.65
C LEU A 375 -6.68 -0.71 -11.60
N ASP A 376 -6.27 -0.66 -10.33
CA ASP A 376 -7.17 -0.87 -9.20
C ASP A 376 -7.61 0.52 -8.71
N SER A 377 -8.78 0.99 -9.15
CA SER A 377 -9.33 2.31 -8.78
C SER A 377 -10.60 2.20 -7.96
N GLY A 378 -10.73 3.06 -6.96
CA GLY A 378 -11.92 3.20 -6.12
C GLY A 378 -12.90 4.29 -6.59
N TYR A 379 -12.63 4.93 -7.73
CA TYR A 379 -13.37 6.11 -8.21
C TYR A 379 -13.72 5.99 -9.70
N VAL A 380 -14.80 6.67 -10.11
CA VAL A 380 -15.22 6.84 -11.50
C VAL A 380 -15.59 8.30 -11.79
N ASP A 381 -15.83 8.63 -13.05
CA ASP A 381 -16.30 9.93 -13.51
C ASP A 381 -17.50 10.42 -12.67
N GLY A 382 -17.42 11.67 -12.20
CA GLY A 382 -18.45 12.31 -11.38
C GLY A 382 -18.30 12.09 -9.88
N ASN A 383 -17.46 11.16 -9.40
CA ASN A 383 -17.24 11.00 -7.97
C ASN A 383 -16.48 12.18 -7.37
N GLU A 384 -16.83 12.54 -6.14
CA GLU A 384 -16.17 13.60 -5.36
C GLU A 384 -15.09 13.00 -4.45
N VAL A 385 -13.91 13.62 -4.41
CA VAL A 385 -12.84 13.32 -3.45
C VAL A 385 -12.99 14.22 -2.23
N THR A 386 -13.13 13.61 -1.05
CA THR A 386 -13.38 14.29 0.22
C THR A 386 -12.19 14.18 1.18
N ILE A 387 -12.21 14.97 2.25
CA ILE A 387 -11.18 14.93 3.33
C ILE A 387 -11.34 13.74 4.29
N ASN A 388 -12.43 12.98 4.19
CA ASN A 388 -12.82 12.02 5.22
C ASN A 388 -12.01 10.71 5.18
N PHE A 389 -11.33 10.45 4.07
CA PHE A 389 -10.61 9.19 3.84
C PHE A 389 -9.22 9.44 3.26
N ASP A 390 -8.46 8.35 3.15
CA ASP A 390 -7.17 8.35 2.47
C ASP A 390 -7.32 8.87 1.01
N PRO A 391 -6.44 9.78 0.55
CA PRO A 391 -6.56 10.41 -0.76
C PRO A 391 -6.15 9.52 -1.95
N MET A 392 -5.87 8.23 -1.75
CA MET A 392 -5.50 7.32 -2.85
C MET A 392 -6.70 7.10 -3.78
N LEU A 393 -6.49 7.43 -5.05
CA LEU A 393 -7.49 7.30 -6.11
C LEU A 393 -7.42 5.93 -6.78
N ALA A 394 -6.18 5.48 -7.04
CA ALA A 394 -5.92 4.23 -7.72
C ALA A 394 -4.50 3.73 -7.47
N LYS A 395 -4.31 2.45 -7.74
CA LYS A 395 -3.00 1.82 -7.92
C LYS A 395 -2.85 1.45 -9.38
N LEU A 396 -1.79 1.92 -10.01
CA LEU A 396 -1.45 1.57 -11.38
C LEU A 396 -0.29 0.58 -11.34
N ILE A 397 -0.53 -0.62 -11.86
CA ILE A 397 0.41 -1.74 -11.80
C ILE A 397 0.79 -2.16 -13.21
N CYS A 398 2.08 -2.16 -13.51
CA CYS A 398 2.61 -2.47 -14.83
C CYS A 398 3.59 -3.63 -14.75
N TRP A 399 3.38 -4.66 -15.55
CA TRP A 399 4.30 -5.79 -15.67
C TRP A 399 5.04 -5.79 -17.01
N GLY A 400 6.34 -6.07 -16.94
CA GLY A 400 7.24 -6.26 -18.08
C GLY A 400 8.01 -7.56 -17.99
N VAL A 401 8.55 -8.01 -19.13
CA VAL A 401 9.47 -9.17 -19.17
C VAL A 401 10.79 -8.91 -18.44
N ASP A 402 11.15 -7.63 -18.32
CA ASP A 402 12.25 -7.08 -17.55
C ASP A 402 11.83 -5.75 -16.91
N ARG A 403 12.69 -5.22 -16.04
CA ARG A 403 12.46 -3.96 -15.32
C ARG A 403 12.30 -2.77 -16.25
N GLU A 404 13.13 -2.65 -17.29
CA GLU A 404 13.05 -1.52 -18.24
C GLU A 404 11.72 -1.50 -19.01
N THR A 405 11.21 -2.68 -19.39
CA THR A 405 9.88 -2.80 -20.00
C THR A 405 8.79 -2.38 -19.02
N ALA A 406 8.89 -2.78 -17.75
CA ALA A 406 7.94 -2.36 -16.71
C ALA A 406 7.98 -0.83 -16.50
N ILE A 407 9.17 -0.23 -16.48
CA ILE A 407 9.37 1.24 -16.42
C ILE A 407 8.71 1.93 -17.60
N SER A 408 9.01 1.48 -18.82
CA SER A 408 8.46 2.09 -20.03
C SER A 408 6.93 2.02 -20.06
N LYS A 409 6.35 0.87 -19.70
CA LYS A 409 4.90 0.72 -19.57
C LYS A 409 4.30 1.60 -18.49
N THR A 410 4.96 1.72 -17.34
CA THR A 410 4.49 2.60 -16.25
C THR A 410 4.42 4.05 -16.70
N LEU A 411 5.47 4.53 -17.38
CA LEU A 411 5.51 5.90 -17.91
C LEU A 411 4.41 6.16 -18.94
N HIS A 412 4.16 5.22 -19.85
CA HIS A 412 3.10 5.34 -20.85
C HIS A 412 1.70 5.27 -20.23
N SER A 413 1.49 4.32 -19.32
CA SER A 413 0.18 4.11 -18.69
C SER A 413 -0.19 5.28 -17.78
N LEU A 414 0.78 5.96 -17.17
CA LEU A 414 0.53 7.21 -16.44
C LEU A 414 0.00 8.33 -17.35
N ASP A 415 0.30 8.32 -18.65
CA ASP A 415 -0.32 9.27 -19.61
C ASP A 415 -1.77 8.91 -19.95
N GLU A 416 -2.11 7.62 -19.93
CA GLU A 416 -3.44 7.08 -20.24
C GLU A 416 -4.42 7.15 -19.06
N VAL A 417 -3.93 7.42 -17.83
CA VAL A 417 -4.73 7.46 -16.60
C VAL A 417 -4.74 8.87 -15.98
N PRO A 418 -5.26 9.91 -16.67
CA PRO A 418 -5.63 11.16 -15.99
C PRO A 418 -6.78 10.96 -15.02
N PHE A 419 -6.73 11.69 -13.91
CA PHE A 419 -7.90 12.03 -13.09
C PHE A 419 -8.16 13.52 -13.29
N PHE A 420 -8.97 13.88 -14.28
CA PHE A 420 -9.29 15.28 -14.56
C PHE A 420 -10.26 15.84 -13.52
N GLY A 421 -10.25 17.17 -13.37
CA GLY A 421 -11.08 17.89 -12.39
C GLY A 421 -10.39 18.11 -11.03
N ILE A 422 -9.34 17.35 -10.73
CA ILE A 422 -8.57 17.45 -9.48
C ILE A 422 -7.06 17.43 -9.75
N LYS A 423 -6.27 17.91 -8.77
CA LYS A 423 -4.81 17.75 -8.77
C LYS A 423 -4.45 16.34 -8.30
N THR A 424 -3.42 15.77 -8.92
CA THR A 424 -2.88 14.46 -8.54
C THR A 424 -1.37 14.45 -8.56
N ASN A 425 -0.77 13.46 -7.90
CA ASN A 425 0.67 13.22 -7.95
C ASN A 425 1.14 12.50 -9.22
N ARG A 426 0.27 12.25 -10.20
CA ARG A 426 0.57 11.45 -11.40
C ARG A 426 1.85 11.88 -12.13
N ASP A 427 2.01 13.18 -12.41
CA ASP A 427 3.18 13.69 -13.12
C ASP A 427 4.45 13.69 -12.24
N TYR A 428 4.28 13.69 -10.91
CA TYR A 428 5.38 13.46 -9.97
C TYR A 428 5.84 12.01 -9.98
N LEU A 429 4.93 11.04 -10.06
CA LEU A 429 5.26 9.62 -10.23
C LEU A 429 6.04 9.38 -11.53
N LYS A 430 5.67 10.06 -12.63
CA LYS A 430 6.43 10.01 -13.90
C LYS A 430 7.86 10.52 -13.72
N ARG A 431 8.05 11.61 -12.99
CA ARG A 431 9.39 12.16 -12.68
C ARG A 431 10.23 11.17 -11.88
N ILE A 432 9.64 10.48 -10.89
CA ILE A 432 10.31 9.43 -10.11
C ILE A 432 10.74 8.28 -11.03
N VAL A 433 9.78 7.62 -11.68
CA VAL A 433 10.02 6.39 -12.47
C VAL A 433 10.90 6.66 -13.70
N GLY A 434 10.83 7.88 -14.26
CA GLY A 434 11.63 8.31 -15.40
C GLY A 434 13.04 8.78 -15.06
N SER A 435 13.38 8.94 -13.78
CA SER A 435 14.66 9.49 -13.34
C SER A 435 15.82 8.47 -13.48
N SER A 436 17.04 8.97 -13.69
CA SER A 436 18.24 8.11 -13.73
C SER A 436 18.46 7.36 -12.41
N PRO A 437 18.36 7.97 -11.21
CA PRO A 437 18.53 7.26 -9.94
C PRO A 437 17.55 6.07 -9.79
N PHE A 438 16.30 6.23 -10.22
CA PHE A 438 15.34 5.12 -10.19
C PHE A 438 15.77 3.97 -11.11
N ARG A 439 16.17 4.27 -12.35
CA ARG A 439 16.61 3.28 -13.34
C ARG A 439 17.89 2.55 -12.93
N GLU A 440 18.82 3.28 -12.32
CA GLU A 440 20.07 2.75 -11.78
C GLU A 440 19.87 1.94 -10.49
N GLY A 441 18.70 2.07 -9.86
CA GLY A 441 18.35 1.36 -8.64
C GLY A 441 18.82 2.01 -7.36
N ASP A 442 19.13 3.30 -7.39
CA ASP A 442 19.50 4.09 -6.22
C ASP A 442 18.26 4.49 -5.38
N THR A 443 17.49 3.47 -4.98
CA THR A 443 16.15 3.59 -4.40
C THR A 443 16.17 3.42 -2.89
N PHE A 444 16.80 4.35 -2.17
CA PHE A 444 16.80 4.37 -0.70
C PHE A 444 15.56 5.08 -0.12
N THR A 445 15.27 4.89 1.17
CA THR A 445 14.05 5.44 1.81
C THR A 445 13.91 6.96 1.78
N HIS A 446 15.02 7.65 1.56
CA HIS A 446 15.10 9.11 1.49
C HIS A 446 15.16 9.62 0.04
N PHE A 447 14.86 8.77 -0.95
CA PHE A 447 14.89 9.09 -2.40
C PHE A 447 14.25 10.44 -2.75
N VAL A 448 13.01 10.67 -2.27
CA VAL A 448 12.25 11.89 -2.54
C VAL A 448 12.95 13.13 -2.00
N GLU A 449 13.57 13.03 -0.82
CA GLU A 449 14.30 14.13 -0.19
C GLU A 449 15.63 14.37 -0.90
N THR A 450 16.40 13.32 -1.18
CA THR A 450 17.68 13.38 -1.89
C THR A 450 17.56 13.99 -3.28
N HIS A 451 16.52 13.61 -4.02
CA HIS A 451 16.32 14.02 -5.41
C HIS A 451 15.26 15.12 -5.57
N ALA A 452 14.93 15.86 -4.51
CA ALA A 452 13.87 16.87 -4.53
C ALA A 452 14.02 17.89 -5.68
N GLU A 453 15.24 18.34 -5.98
CA GLU A 453 15.52 19.26 -7.08
C GLU A 453 15.26 18.63 -8.46
N LEU A 454 15.66 17.38 -8.65
CA LEU A 454 15.42 16.61 -9.89
C LEU A 454 13.92 16.37 -10.12
N LEU A 455 13.18 16.20 -9.02
CA LEU A 455 11.75 15.89 -9.05
C LEU A 455 10.87 17.14 -9.09
N LYS A 456 11.42 18.36 -9.24
CA LYS A 456 10.63 19.59 -9.42
C LYS A 456 9.85 19.61 -10.74
N ASN A 457 8.78 20.39 -10.77
CA ASN A 457 7.95 20.49 -11.95
C ASN A 457 8.64 21.35 -13.00
N VAL A 458 8.43 21.00 -14.26
CA VAL A 458 8.84 21.82 -15.38
C VAL A 458 7.69 22.76 -15.70
N GLU A 459 7.80 24.01 -15.28
CA GLU A 459 6.81 25.02 -15.65
C GLU A 459 6.87 25.31 -17.15
N LEU A 460 5.75 25.05 -17.83
CA LEU A 460 5.58 25.44 -19.23
C LEU A 460 5.48 26.97 -19.33
N SER A 461 6.17 27.54 -20.33
CA SER A 461 6.04 28.97 -20.64
C SER A 461 4.63 29.29 -21.12
N ASP A 462 4.21 30.56 -20.99
CA ASP A 462 2.91 31.00 -21.49
C ASP A 462 2.76 30.78 -23.00
N GLU A 463 3.86 30.89 -23.74
CA GLU A 463 3.90 30.57 -25.17
C GLU A 463 3.65 29.08 -25.42
N GLN A 464 4.28 28.18 -24.66
CA GLN A 464 4.06 26.73 -24.79
C GLN A 464 2.61 26.35 -24.43
N LYS A 465 2.06 26.95 -23.37
CA LYS A 465 0.65 26.77 -22.98
C LYS A 465 -0.28 27.27 -24.08
N ALA A 466 -0.04 28.47 -24.60
CA ALA A 466 -0.84 29.08 -25.66
C ALA A 466 -0.79 28.23 -26.95
N LEU A 467 0.38 27.74 -27.33
CA LEU A 467 0.56 26.87 -28.49
C LEU A 467 -0.20 25.54 -28.32
N GLY A 468 -0.14 24.93 -27.13
CA GLY A 468 -0.89 23.72 -26.81
C GLY A 468 -2.40 23.92 -26.92
N ILE A 469 -2.92 24.99 -26.31
CA ILE A 469 -4.35 25.34 -26.37
C ILE A 469 -4.78 25.65 -27.82
N ALA A 470 -4.00 26.44 -28.55
CA ALA A 470 -4.30 26.78 -29.94
C ALA A 470 -4.35 25.53 -30.83
N THR A 471 -3.40 24.61 -30.67
CA THR A 471 -3.35 23.34 -31.40
C THR A 471 -4.58 22.48 -31.10
N PHE A 472 -4.97 22.35 -29.82
CA PHE A 472 -6.17 21.62 -29.43
C PHE A 472 -7.45 22.24 -30.02
N LEU A 473 -7.59 23.57 -29.97
CA LEU A 473 -8.76 24.28 -30.49
C LEU A 473 -8.88 24.19 -32.02
N LEU A 474 -7.76 24.20 -32.75
CA LEU A 474 -7.75 24.02 -34.19
C LEU A 474 -8.12 22.58 -34.59
N ASN A 475 -7.56 21.58 -33.90
CA ASN A 475 -7.85 20.17 -34.18
C ASN A 475 -9.28 19.76 -33.80
N SER A 476 -9.80 20.23 -32.65
CA SER A 476 -11.17 19.92 -32.19
C SER A 476 -12.28 20.53 -33.06
N LYS A 477 -11.99 21.61 -33.79
CA LYS A 477 -12.92 22.18 -34.78
C LYS A 477 -12.92 21.42 -36.11
N SER A 478 -11.82 20.74 -36.45
CA SER A 478 -11.72 19.95 -37.69
C SER A 478 -12.59 18.68 -37.65
N THR A 479 -12.87 18.12 -36.47
CA THR A 479 -13.63 16.86 -36.30
C THR A 479 -15.15 17.04 -36.23
N LYS A 480 -15.67 18.26 -36.09
CA LYS A 480 -17.13 18.53 -36.12
C LYS A 480 -17.73 18.64 -37.52
N ALA A 481 -16.92 18.49 -38.57
CA ALA A 481 -17.36 18.55 -39.97
C ALA A 481 -17.50 17.15 -40.59
N SER A 482 -18.42 16.32 -40.08
CA SER A 482 -18.80 15.08 -40.77
C SER A 482 -20.25 14.69 -40.42
N GLY A 483 -21.18 15.43 -41.03
CA GLY A 483 -22.62 15.16 -40.94
C GLY A 483 -23.40 15.44 -42.21
N GLU A 484 -22.97 16.37 -43.06
CA GLU A 484 -23.60 16.62 -44.35
C GLU A 484 -22.54 16.89 -45.43
N THR A 485 -22.72 16.24 -46.56
CA THR A 485 -21.96 16.37 -47.80
C THR A 485 -21.75 17.84 -48.20
N ILE A 486 -20.51 18.32 -48.10
CA ILE A 486 -19.72 19.01 -49.14
C ILE A 486 -18.30 19.14 -48.55
N ASP A 487 -17.40 18.29 -49.02
CA ASP A 487 -15.97 18.33 -48.69
C ASP A 487 -15.31 19.49 -49.45
N SER A 488 -15.71 20.73 -49.12
CA SER A 488 -15.10 21.92 -49.75
C SER A 488 -13.73 22.15 -49.14
N SER A 489 -12.72 22.38 -49.99
CA SER A 489 -11.36 22.74 -49.58
C SER A 489 -11.34 23.91 -48.57
N TRP A 490 -12.35 24.79 -48.64
CA TRP A 490 -12.56 25.94 -47.75
C TRP A 490 -12.83 25.57 -46.28
N GLN A 491 -13.44 24.42 -45.99
CA GLN A 491 -13.65 23.96 -44.61
C GLN A 491 -12.37 23.42 -43.95
N ARG A 492 -11.41 22.96 -44.76
CA ARG A 492 -10.10 22.46 -44.31
C ARG A 492 -9.05 23.58 -44.14
N LEU A 493 -9.29 24.74 -44.73
CA LEU A 493 -8.39 25.91 -44.71
C LEU A 493 -8.55 26.76 -43.43
N GLN A 494 -8.56 26.14 -42.25
CA GLN A 494 -8.54 26.88 -40.99
C GLN A 494 -7.23 27.67 -40.86
N GLY A 495 -7.33 29.00 -40.78
CA GLY A 495 -6.17 29.88 -40.67
C GLY A 495 -5.54 30.31 -42.00
N PHE A 496 -6.14 29.98 -43.16
CA PHE A 496 -5.63 30.45 -44.44
C PHE A 496 -5.64 31.99 -44.52
N ARG A 497 -4.53 32.54 -45.03
CA ARG A 497 -4.35 33.94 -45.35
C ARG A 497 -3.77 34.00 -46.75
N ASN A 498 -4.40 34.78 -47.62
CA ASN A 498 -3.80 35.16 -48.90
C ASN A 498 -2.82 36.29 -48.57
N ILE A 499 -1.53 35.97 -48.47
CA ILE A 499 -0.47 36.95 -48.16
C ILE A 499 0.11 37.45 -49.46
#